data_AF-A0A0B8PK62-F1
#
_entry.id   AF-A0A0B8PK62-F1
#
_cell.length_a   1.000
_cell.length_b   1.000
_cell.length_c   1.000
_cell.angle_alpha   90.00
_cell.angle_beta   90.00
_cell.angle_gamma   90.00
#
_symmetry.space_group_name_H-M   'P 1'
#
loop_
_entity.id
_entity.type
_entity.pdbx_description
1 polymer ?
#
loop_
_entity_poly.entity_id
_entity_poly.type
_entity_poly.pdbx_seq_one_letter_code
_entity_poly.pdbx_strand_id
1 'polypeptide(L)'
;MSWLLLTIVAYFVARAISSKLRHPLANPLLICLFIIIPFLLFFKVPYQTYFEGNSVLQLLLQPAVVALAYPLYEQLGEIRAKWKLILTTCIIGSVGSMLTAGLLAVWLGAESTLIASIMGKSVTTAIAMQISEELGGEPAIAAILVLLAGLCGALFAYPIYKMLNIQHPIAKGLTLVQSAMP
;
A
#
# COMPACT_ATOMS: atom_id res chain seq x y z
N MET A 1 12.96 -19.19 -10.37
CA MET A 1 13.60 -19.63 -9.11
C MET A 1 14.69 -18.65 -8.64
N SER A 2 15.62 -18.22 -9.51
CA SER A 2 16.69 -17.27 -9.15
C SER A 2 16.16 -15.90 -8.68
N TRP A 3 15.12 -15.36 -9.32
CA TRP A 3 14.50 -14.08 -8.94
C TRP A 3 13.86 -14.09 -7.56
N LEU A 4 13.25 -15.21 -7.17
CA LEU A 4 12.66 -15.38 -5.84
C LEU A 4 13.71 -15.32 -4.73
N LEU A 5 14.85 -16.00 -4.92
CA LEU A 5 15.98 -15.93 -3.99
C LEU A 5 16.50 -14.50 -3.85
N LEU A 6 16.58 -13.77 -4.98
CA LEU A 6 16.99 -12.37 -4.97
C LEU A 6 16.02 -11.49 -4.16
N THR A 7 14.70 -11.64 -4.36
CA THR A 7 13.68 -10.90 -3.60
C THR A 7 13.78 -11.19 -2.10
N ILE A 8 13.96 -12.46 -1.71
CA ILE A 8 14.07 -12.86 -0.30
C ILE A 8 15.35 -12.29 0.33
N VAL A 9 16.50 -12.41 -0.35
CA VAL A 9 17.77 -11.87 0.16
C VAL A 9 17.69 -10.35 0.27
N ALA A 10 17.15 -9.67 -0.75
CA ALA A 10 16.93 -8.22 -0.72
C ALA A 10 16.02 -7.82 0.46
N TYR A 11 14.96 -8.60 0.72
CA TYR A 11 14.08 -8.38 1.86
C TYR A 11 14.78 -8.53 3.21
N PHE A 12 15.58 -9.58 3.40
CA PHE A 12 16.33 -9.75 4.65
C PHE A 12 17.35 -8.65 4.86
N VAL A 13 18.07 -8.23 3.82
CA VAL A 13 18.99 -7.09 3.87
C VAL A 13 18.25 -5.80 4.20
N ALA A 14 17.14 -5.52 3.50
CA ALA A 14 16.31 -4.35 3.76
C ALA A 14 15.74 -4.34 5.18
N ARG A 15 15.32 -5.50 5.70
CA ARG A 15 14.83 -5.68 7.07
C ARG A 15 15.95 -5.46 8.09
N ALA A 16 17.15 -5.97 7.85
CA ALA A 16 18.29 -5.75 8.72
C ALA A 16 18.67 -4.25 8.79
N ILE A 17 18.72 -3.59 7.64
CA ILE A 17 18.95 -2.14 7.54
C ILE A 17 17.84 -1.36 8.25
N SER A 18 16.58 -1.67 7.96
CA SER A 18 15.41 -1.08 8.61
C SER A 18 15.43 -1.23 10.13
N SER A 19 15.81 -2.41 10.64
CA SER A 19 15.87 -2.65 12.09
C SER A 19 16.95 -1.81 12.80
N LYS A 20 18.00 -1.44 12.06
CA LYS A 20 19.12 -0.64 12.56
C LYS A 20 18.82 0.86 12.49
N LEU A 21 18.07 1.29 11.47
CA LEU A 21 17.56 2.65 11.34
C LEU A 21 16.17 2.76 12.01
N ARG A 22 16.13 3.20 13.27
CA ARG A 22 14.89 3.48 14.02
C ARG A 22 14.16 4.76 13.54
N HIS A 23 14.01 4.95 12.22
CA HIS A 23 13.34 6.10 11.63
C HIS A 23 12.00 5.67 10.99
N PRO A 24 10.91 6.46 11.09
CA PRO A 24 9.61 6.13 10.46
C PRO A 24 9.65 6.00 8.92
N LEU A 25 10.72 6.46 8.28
CA LEU A 25 10.97 6.28 6.83
C LEU A 25 11.69 4.97 6.50
N ALA A 26 12.24 4.27 7.49
CA ALA A 26 12.97 3.02 7.31
C ALA A 26 12.00 1.84 7.17
N ASN A 27 11.02 1.93 6.26
CA ASN A 27 10.14 0.82 5.94
C ASN A 27 10.92 -0.22 5.11
N PRO A 28 10.98 -1.49 5.52
CA PRO A 28 11.66 -2.54 4.74
C PRO A 28 11.18 -2.59 3.29
N LEU A 29 9.90 -2.28 3.02
CA LEU A 29 9.34 -2.27 1.66
C LEU A 29 9.96 -1.19 0.78
N LEU A 30 10.14 0.03 1.31
CA LEU A 30 10.80 1.12 0.58
C LEU A 30 12.24 0.76 0.26
N ILE A 31 12.96 0.23 1.25
CA ILE A 31 14.36 -0.15 1.09
C ILE A 31 14.49 -1.28 0.04
N CYS A 32 13.60 -2.26 0.06
CA CYS A 32 13.53 -3.28 -1.00
C CYS A 32 13.34 -2.65 -2.38
N LEU A 33 12.43 -1.69 -2.50
CA LEU A 33 12.15 -1.01 -3.76
C LEU A 33 13.39 -0.28 -4.29
N PHE A 34 14.09 0.45 -3.42
CA PHE A 34 15.34 1.14 -3.75
C PHE A 34 16.50 0.20 -4.07
N ILE A 35 16.47 -1.06 -3.65
CA ILE A 35 17.48 -2.07 -3.99
C ILE A 35 17.12 -2.77 -5.30
N ILE A 36 15.86 -3.19 -5.45
CA ILE A 36 15.40 -4.03 -6.55
C ILE A 36 15.28 -3.22 -7.85
N ILE A 37 14.74 -1.99 -7.82
CA ILE A 37 14.57 -1.19 -9.04
C ILE A 37 15.92 -0.91 -9.74
N PRO A 38 16.96 -0.38 -9.07
CA PRO A 38 18.25 -0.15 -9.72
C PRO A 38 18.91 -1.45 -10.19
N PHE A 39 18.71 -2.55 -9.45
CA PHE A 39 19.21 -3.85 -9.84
C PHE A 39 18.56 -4.32 -11.17
N LEU A 40 17.23 -4.27 -11.28
CA LEU A 40 16.53 -4.63 -12.52
C LEU A 40 16.94 -3.74 -13.70
N LEU A 41 17.10 -2.43 -13.47
CA LEU A 41 17.56 -1.49 -14.50
C LEU A 41 18.98 -1.77 -14.96
N PHE A 42 19.89 -2.08 -14.02
CA PHE A 42 21.29 -2.41 -14.34
C PHE A 42 21.40 -3.68 -15.18
N PHE A 43 20.61 -4.70 -14.85
CA PHE A 43 20.57 -5.96 -15.60
C PHE A 43 19.61 -5.93 -16.81
N LYS A 44 18.92 -4.80 -17.06
CA LYS A 44 17.92 -4.61 -18.13
C LYS A 44 16.86 -5.72 -18.17
N VAL A 45 16.40 -6.16 -17.01
CA VAL A 45 15.41 -7.24 -16.89
C VAL A 45 14.02 -6.64 -16.96
N PRO A 46 13.16 -7.07 -17.90
CA PRO A 46 11.78 -6.58 -17.96
C PRO A 46 10.99 -7.03 -16.73
N TYR A 47 10.08 -6.16 -16.26
CA TYR A 47 9.24 -6.42 -15.08
C TYR A 47 8.47 -7.74 -15.20
N GLN A 48 7.93 -8.06 -16.37
CA GLN A 48 7.20 -9.31 -16.64
C GLN A 48 8.02 -10.55 -16.24
N THR A 49 9.30 -10.60 -16.60
CA THR A 49 10.19 -11.73 -16.31
C THR A 49 10.51 -11.82 -14.81
N TYR A 50 10.66 -10.68 -14.13
CA TYR A 50 10.80 -10.66 -12.67
C TYR A 50 9.50 -11.09 -11.98
N PHE A 51 8.35 -10.64 -12.47
CA PHE A 51 7.04 -10.98 -11.94
C PHE A 51 6.82 -12.50 -12.05
N GLU A 52 6.91 -13.07 -13.24
CA GLU A 52 6.79 -14.53 -13.48
C GLU A 52 7.80 -15.34 -12.64
N GLY A 53 9.02 -14.81 -12.48
CA GLY A 53 10.08 -15.41 -11.64
C GLY A 53 9.75 -15.49 -10.16
N ASN A 54 8.74 -14.75 -9.69
CA ASN A 54 8.24 -14.65 -8.32
C ASN A 54 6.84 -15.27 -8.15
N SER A 55 6.40 -16.15 -9.05
CA SER A 55 5.07 -16.78 -9.03
C SER A 55 4.66 -17.41 -7.69
N VAL A 56 5.61 -17.98 -6.94
CA VAL A 56 5.35 -18.52 -5.59
C VAL A 56 4.92 -17.42 -4.61
N LEU A 57 5.55 -16.24 -4.66
CA LEU A 57 5.15 -15.11 -3.83
C LEU A 57 3.76 -14.61 -4.23
N GLN A 58 3.45 -14.59 -5.53
CA GLN A 58 2.11 -14.21 -6.00
C GLN A 58 1.03 -15.19 -5.53
N LEU A 59 1.32 -16.49 -5.59
CA LEU A 59 0.41 -17.52 -5.09
C LEU A 59 0.20 -17.37 -3.58
N LEU A 60 1.23 -16.98 -2.82
CA LEU A 60 1.13 -16.70 -1.39
C LEU A 60 0.46 -15.36 -1.06
N LEU A 61 0.44 -14.38 -1.97
CA LEU A 61 -0.25 -13.10 -1.76
C LEU A 61 -1.76 -13.31 -1.62
N GLN A 62 -2.36 -14.21 -2.40
CA GLN A 62 -3.80 -14.49 -2.33
C GLN A 62 -4.26 -14.99 -0.95
N PRO A 63 -3.70 -16.06 -0.36
CA PRO A 63 -4.06 -16.51 0.98
C PRO A 63 -3.64 -15.50 2.05
N ALA A 64 -2.60 -14.69 1.84
CA ALA A 64 -2.26 -13.61 2.77
C ALA A 64 -3.34 -12.52 2.81
N VAL A 65 -3.93 -12.16 1.66
CA VAL A 65 -5.06 -11.22 1.60
C VAL A 65 -6.29 -11.79 2.33
N VAL A 66 -6.57 -13.08 2.15
CA VAL A 66 -7.66 -13.76 2.86
C VAL A 66 -7.39 -13.82 4.37
N ALA A 67 -6.16 -14.13 4.77
CA ALA A 67 -5.76 -14.13 6.18
C ALA A 67 -5.88 -12.74 6.82
N LEU A 68 -5.65 -11.67 6.06
CA LEU A 68 -5.87 -10.29 6.52
C LEU A 68 -7.36 -9.96 6.71
N ALA A 69 -8.27 -10.66 6.03
CA ALA A 69 -9.70 -10.53 6.26
C ALA A 69 -10.17 -11.20 7.57
N TYR A 70 -9.40 -12.16 8.12
CA TYR A 70 -9.74 -12.84 9.36
C TYR A 70 -9.83 -11.93 10.61
N PRO A 71 -8.85 -11.06 10.94
CA PRO A 71 -8.99 -10.14 12.07
C PRO A 71 -10.17 -9.17 11.90
N LEU A 72 -10.52 -8.82 10.66
CA LEU A 72 -11.72 -8.03 10.37
C LEU A 72 -12.99 -8.83 10.68
N TYR A 73 -12.99 -10.14 10.41
CA TYR A 73 -14.09 -11.05 10.73
C TYR A 73 -14.32 -11.16 12.25
N GLU A 74 -13.27 -11.31 13.05
CA GLU A 74 -13.40 -11.35 14.51
C GLU A 74 -13.98 -10.05 15.10
N GLN A 75 -13.62 -8.90 14.52
CA GLN A 75 -14.11 -7.60 14.98
C GLN A 75 -15.46 -7.18 14.34
N LEU A 76 -16.14 -8.07 13.60
CA LEU A 76 -17.42 -7.75 12.95
C LEU A 76 -18.50 -7.27 13.94
N GLY A 77 -18.47 -7.72 15.19
CA GLY A 77 -19.40 -7.25 16.23
C GLY A 77 -19.27 -5.74 16.49
N GLU A 78 -18.03 -5.27 16.67
CA GLU A 78 -17.70 -3.85 16.88
C GLU A 78 -17.96 -3.01 15.62
N ILE A 79 -17.59 -3.55 14.45
CA ILE A 79 -17.84 -2.91 13.16
C ILE A 79 -19.35 -2.75 12.92
N ARG A 80 -20.14 -3.78 13.22
CA ARG A 80 -21.61 -3.72 13.10
C ARG A 80 -22.21 -2.72 14.07
N ALA A 81 -21.66 -2.51 15.26
CA ALA A 81 -22.13 -1.48 16.17
C ALA A 81 -21.87 -0.05 15.62
N LYS A 82 -20.79 0.15 14.86
CA LYS A 82 -20.34 1.45 14.35
C LYS A 82 -20.46 1.57 12.82
N TRP A 83 -21.23 0.71 12.16
CA TRP A 83 -21.24 0.56 10.70
C TRP A 83 -21.58 1.85 9.95
N LYS A 84 -22.53 2.64 10.47
CA LYS A 84 -22.93 3.93 9.88
C LYS A 84 -21.76 4.91 9.87
N LEU A 85 -21.00 4.98 10.97
CA LEU A 85 -19.85 5.87 11.09
C LEU A 85 -18.72 5.45 10.15
N ILE A 86 -18.43 4.14 10.07
CA ILE A 86 -17.39 3.59 9.19
C ILE A 86 -17.75 3.84 7.73
N LEU A 87 -18.98 3.55 7.32
CA LEU A 87 -19.42 3.79 5.94
C LEU A 87 -19.38 5.27 5.56
N THR A 88 -19.91 6.17 6.39
CA THR A 88 -19.94 7.61 6.06
C THR A 88 -18.53 8.19 5.97
N THR A 89 -17.65 7.85 6.92
CA THR A 89 -16.25 8.31 6.90
C THR A 89 -15.46 7.73 5.74
N CYS A 90 -15.64 6.44 5.42
CA CYS A 90 -15.01 5.83 4.25
C CYS A 90 -15.50 6.44 2.93
N ILE A 91 -16.80 6.70 2.78
CA ILE A 91 -17.35 7.30 1.56
C ILE A 91 -16.82 8.73 1.40
N ILE A 92 -16.93 9.56 2.44
CA ILE A 92 -16.48 10.95 2.41
C ILE A 92 -14.96 10.99 2.16
N GLY A 93 -14.18 10.16 2.85
CA GLY A 93 -12.74 10.07 2.69
C GLY A 93 -12.32 9.56 1.32
N SER A 94 -12.96 8.52 0.81
CA SER A 94 -12.66 7.94 -0.51
C SER A 94 -13.00 8.94 -1.61
N VAL A 95 -14.21 9.50 -1.61
CA VAL A 95 -14.64 10.52 -2.60
C VAL A 95 -13.75 11.75 -2.52
N GLY A 96 -13.45 12.25 -1.32
CA GLY A 96 -12.52 13.37 -1.13
C GLY A 96 -11.11 13.06 -1.69
N SER A 97 -10.60 11.85 -1.44
CA SER A 97 -9.30 11.42 -1.95
C SER A 97 -9.28 11.22 -3.47
N MET A 98 -10.37 10.70 -4.05
CA MET A 98 -10.50 10.48 -5.49
C MET A 98 -10.65 11.80 -6.22
N LEU A 99 -11.44 12.74 -5.69
CA LEU A 99 -11.60 14.07 -6.28
C LEU A 99 -10.28 14.85 -6.22
N THR A 100 -9.63 14.90 -5.06
CA THR A 100 -8.34 15.62 -4.93
C THR A 100 -7.25 15.03 -5.81
N ALA A 101 -7.10 13.70 -5.83
CA ALA A 101 -6.11 13.04 -6.67
C ALA A 101 -6.45 13.12 -8.16
N GLY A 102 -7.73 12.97 -8.52
CA GLY A 102 -8.20 13.05 -9.91
C GLY A 102 -8.05 14.46 -10.48
N LEU A 103 -8.41 15.50 -9.73
CA LEU A 103 -8.19 16.89 -10.13
C LEU A 103 -6.70 17.17 -10.34
N LEU A 104 -5.83 16.75 -9.42
CA LEU A 104 -4.39 16.91 -9.57
C LEU A 104 -3.85 16.17 -10.80
N ALA A 105 -4.29 14.94 -11.04
CA ALA A 105 -3.85 14.13 -12.19
C ALA A 105 -4.27 14.75 -13.53
N VAL A 106 -5.49 15.27 -13.63
CA VAL A 106 -5.99 15.98 -14.82
C VAL A 106 -5.21 17.30 -15.01
N TRP A 107 -4.93 18.02 -13.92
CA TRP A 107 -4.17 19.27 -13.98
C TRP A 107 -2.70 19.06 -14.39
N LEU A 108 -2.13 17.91 -14.05
CA LEU A 108 -0.79 17.47 -14.47
C LEU A 108 -0.75 16.84 -15.88
N GLY A 109 -1.90 16.68 -16.55
CA GLY A 109 -1.97 16.11 -17.91
C GLY A 109 -1.63 14.62 -17.98
N ALA A 110 -1.93 13.85 -16.92
CA ALA A 110 -1.57 12.43 -16.82
C ALA A 110 -2.24 11.56 -17.90
N GLU A 111 -1.47 10.62 -18.47
CA GLU A 111 -1.92 9.66 -19.48
C GLU A 111 -2.98 8.67 -18.93
N SER A 112 -3.88 8.18 -19.77
CA SER A 112 -5.02 7.31 -19.39
C SER A 112 -4.59 6.05 -18.61
N THR A 113 -3.42 5.51 -18.93
CA THR A 113 -2.80 4.36 -18.23
C THR A 113 -2.40 4.68 -16.79
N LEU A 114 -1.94 5.91 -16.53
CA LEU A 114 -1.63 6.40 -15.19
C LEU A 114 -2.91 6.63 -14.40
N ILE A 115 -3.96 7.17 -15.04
CA ILE A 115 -5.27 7.39 -14.42
C ILE A 115 -5.88 6.05 -13.96
N ALA A 116 -5.84 5.02 -14.80
CA ALA A 116 -6.30 3.67 -14.45
C ALA A 116 -5.53 3.07 -13.25
N SER A 117 -4.21 3.31 -13.18
CA SER A 117 -3.36 2.83 -12.08
C SER A 117 -3.58 3.64 -10.78
N ILE A 118 -3.88 4.94 -10.90
CA ILE A 118 -4.17 5.84 -9.76
C ILE A 118 -5.51 5.51 -9.09
N MET A 119 -6.48 5.01 -9.84
CA MET A 119 -7.80 4.62 -9.30
C MET A 119 -7.68 3.57 -8.17
N GLY A 120 -6.68 2.69 -8.26
CA GLY A 120 -6.38 1.68 -7.24
C GLY A 120 -5.64 2.18 -5.99
N LYS A 121 -5.18 3.45 -5.93
CA LYS A 121 -4.29 3.93 -4.84
C LYS A 121 -4.86 3.75 -3.44
N SER A 122 -6.19 3.76 -3.32
CA SER A 122 -6.91 3.74 -2.05
C SER A 122 -7.17 2.32 -1.54
N VAL A 123 -6.74 1.30 -2.29
CA VAL A 123 -6.86 -0.11 -1.92
C VAL A 123 -5.50 -0.67 -1.53
N THR A 124 -5.47 -1.77 -0.77
CA THR A 124 -4.22 -2.47 -0.45
C THR A 124 -3.48 -2.90 -1.72
N THR A 125 -2.16 -2.78 -1.73
CA THR A 125 -1.27 -3.00 -2.88
C THR A 125 -1.64 -4.21 -3.73
N ALA A 126 -1.90 -5.38 -3.13
CA ALA A 126 -2.26 -6.59 -3.87
C ALA A 126 -3.55 -6.45 -4.69
N ILE A 127 -4.58 -5.82 -4.11
CA ILE A 127 -5.87 -5.60 -4.78
C ILE A 127 -5.74 -4.52 -5.85
N ALA A 128 -4.96 -3.46 -5.58
CA ALA A 128 -4.71 -2.40 -6.57
C ALA A 128 -3.97 -2.92 -7.81
N MET A 129 -2.98 -3.80 -7.62
CA MET A 129 -2.26 -4.47 -8.72
C MET A 129 -3.22 -5.30 -9.58
N GLN A 130 -4.10 -6.08 -8.95
CA GLN A 130 -5.07 -6.93 -9.65
C GLN A 130 -6.10 -6.10 -10.44
N ILE A 131 -6.65 -5.04 -9.83
CA ILE A 131 -7.57 -4.11 -10.51
C ILE A 131 -6.87 -3.41 -11.68
N SER A 132 -5.60 -3.02 -11.50
CA SER A 132 -4.85 -2.38 -12.57
C SER A 132 -4.61 -3.31 -13.75
N GLU A 133 -4.34 -4.59 -13.50
CA GLU A 133 -4.20 -5.61 -14.56
C GLU A 133 -5.52 -5.79 -15.33
N GLU A 134 -6.66 -5.85 -14.64
CA GLU A 134 -7.99 -5.95 -15.26
C GLU A 134 -8.36 -4.71 -16.10
N LEU A 135 -7.93 -3.53 -15.67
CA LEU A 135 -8.16 -2.25 -16.37
C LEU A 135 -7.14 -1.98 -17.50
N GLY A 136 -6.17 -2.88 -17.73
CA GLY A 136 -5.12 -2.70 -18.74
C GLY A 136 -4.01 -1.69 -18.37
N GLY A 137 -3.89 -1.37 -17.08
CA GLY A 137 -2.79 -0.59 -16.51
C GLY A 137 -1.58 -1.44 -16.14
N GLU A 138 -0.51 -0.82 -15.65
CA GLU A 138 0.74 -1.50 -15.30
C GLU A 138 0.77 -1.77 -13.78
N PRO A 139 0.77 -3.04 -13.33
CA PRO A 139 0.67 -3.38 -11.91
C PRO A 139 1.83 -2.85 -11.06
N ALA A 140 3.05 -2.73 -11.60
CA ALA A 140 4.19 -2.20 -10.86
C ALA A 140 3.99 -0.71 -10.54
N ILE A 141 3.45 0.08 -11.48
CA ILE A 141 3.09 1.49 -11.26
C ILE A 141 2.02 1.59 -10.18
N ALA A 142 0.96 0.78 -10.25
CA ALA A 142 -0.08 0.76 -9.22
C ALA A 142 0.49 0.46 -7.83
N ALA A 143 1.41 -0.50 -7.72
CA ALA A 143 2.04 -0.86 -6.45
C ALA A 143 2.84 0.30 -5.85
N ILE A 144 3.62 1.00 -6.66
CA ILE A 144 4.42 2.16 -6.25
C ILE A 144 3.51 3.31 -5.79
N LEU A 145 2.45 3.59 -6.54
CA LEU A 145 1.49 4.66 -6.21
C LEU A 145 0.78 4.41 -4.87
N VAL A 146 0.31 3.18 -4.63
CA VAL A 146 -0.29 2.79 -3.35
C VAL A 146 0.72 2.94 -2.21
N LEU A 147 1.96 2.50 -2.42
CA LEU A 147 3.01 2.55 -1.41
C LEU A 147 3.36 4.00 -1.05
N LEU A 148 3.52 4.88 -2.05
CA LEU A 148 3.75 6.31 -1.83
C LEU A 148 2.57 6.96 -1.12
N ALA A 149 1.34 6.66 -1.54
CA ALA A 149 0.13 7.16 -0.88
C ALA A 149 0.05 6.72 0.58
N GLY A 150 0.34 5.44 0.87
CA GLY A 150 0.36 4.89 2.21
C GLY A 150 1.47 5.48 3.09
N LEU A 151 2.67 5.67 2.54
CA LEU A 151 3.78 6.31 3.25
C LEU A 151 3.46 7.77 3.61
N CYS A 152 2.99 8.55 2.63
CA CYS A 152 2.55 9.92 2.87
C CYS A 152 1.43 9.95 3.90
N GLY A 153 0.44 9.07 3.80
CA GLY A 153 -0.64 8.91 4.78
C GLY A 153 -0.09 8.69 6.19
N ALA A 154 0.82 7.74 6.37
CA ALA A 154 1.43 7.45 7.67
C ALA A 154 2.25 8.62 8.23
N LEU A 155 3.00 9.33 7.39
CA LEU A 155 3.83 10.48 7.79
C LEU A 155 2.99 11.70 8.17
N PHE A 156 1.93 11.98 7.41
CA PHE A 156 1.06 13.14 7.65
C PHE A 156 -0.04 12.88 8.68
N ALA A 157 -0.40 11.62 8.94
CA ALA A 157 -1.45 11.27 9.91
C ALA A 157 -1.15 11.79 11.32
N TYR A 158 0.06 11.57 11.82
CA TYR A 158 0.44 11.99 13.18
C TYR A 158 0.40 13.53 13.41
N PRO A 159 1.01 14.38 12.55
CA PRO A 159 0.91 15.82 12.71
C PRO A 159 -0.53 16.34 12.53
N ILE A 160 -1.34 15.73 11.65
CA ILE A 160 -2.76 16.07 11.51
C ILE A 160 -3.55 15.74 12.79
N TYR A 161 -3.34 14.58 13.42
CA TYR A 161 -3.99 14.28 14.71
C TYR A 161 -3.60 15.22 15.82
N LYS A 162 -2.33 15.64 15.85
CA LYS A 162 -1.83 16.60 16.85
C LYS A 162 -2.47 17.98 16.64
N MET A 163 -2.68 18.39 15.39
CA MET A 163 -3.32 19.67 15.06
C MET A 163 -4.83 19.66 15.34
N LEU A 164 -5.51 18.54 15.07
CA LEU A 164 -6.95 18.37 15.30
C LEU A 164 -7.31 17.91 16.73
N ASN A 165 -6.32 17.73 17.60
CA ASN A 165 -6.45 17.28 18.99
C ASN A 165 -7.31 16.01 19.16
N ILE A 166 -7.20 15.06 18.22
CA ILE A 166 -7.99 13.82 18.23
C ILE A 166 -7.33 12.83 19.19
N GLN A 167 -7.93 12.67 20.37
CA GLN A 167 -7.42 11.75 21.42
C GLN A 167 -8.12 10.39 21.44
N HIS A 168 -9.20 10.20 20.68
CA HIS A 168 -10.01 8.98 20.76
C HIS A 168 -9.26 7.76 20.19
N PRO A 169 -9.06 6.67 20.97
CA PRO A 169 -8.25 5.51 20.55
C PRO A 169 -8.84 4.78 19.32
N ILE A 170 -10.17 4.70 19.21
CA ILE A 170 -10.87 4.14 18.05
C ILE A 170 -10.58 4.94 16.77
N ALA A 171 -10.50 6.27 16.86
CA ALA A 171 -10.22 7.12 15.70
C ALA A 171 -8.78 6.94 15.22
N LYS A 172 -7.82 6.75 16.13
CA LYS A 172 -6.43 6.41 15.78
C LYS A 172 -6.31 5.00 15.20
N GLY A 173 -7.03 4.02 15.76
CA GLY A 173 -7.06 2.62 15.28
C GLY A 173 -7.63 2.47 13.87
N LEU A 174 -8.68 3.22 13.56
CA LEU A 174 -9.31 3.20 12.24
C LEU A 174 -8.51 3.91 11.15
N THR A 175 -7.53 4.74 11.51
CA THR A 175 -6.85 5.63 10.57
C THR A 175 -5.35 5.38 10.46
N LEU A 176 -4.71 4.88 11.51
CA LEU A 176 -3.36 4.33 11.49
C LEU A 176 -3.46 2.81 11.67
N VAL A 177 -2.95 2.07 10.69
CA VAL A 177 -2.81 0.59 10.69
C VAL A 177 -2.04 0.06 11.92
N GLN A 178 -1.44 0.95 12.73
CA GLN A 178 -0.47 0.62 13.77
C GLN A 178 -0.88 0.96 15.21
N SER A 179 -2.16 1.16 15.53
CA SER A 179 -2.58 1.40 16.92
C SER A 179 -3.39 0.28 17.53
N ALA A 180 -2.70 -0.86 17.73
CA ALA A 180 -3.06 -1.86 18.72
C ALA A 180 -1.80 -2.57 19.22
N MET A 181 -0.93 -1.85 19.93
CA MET A 181 -0.12 -2.49 20.96
C MET A 181 -0.18 -1.63 22.22
N PRO A 182 -0.44 -2.24 23.39
CA PRO A 182 -0.49 -1.53 24.68
C PRO A 182 0.85 -0.93 25.08
#